data_AF-A0A847JY54-F1
#
_entry.id   AF-A0A847JY54-F1
#
_cell.length_a   1.000
_cell.length_b   1.000
_cell.length_c   1.000
_cell.angle_alpha   90.00
_cell.angle_beta   90.00
_cell.angle_gamma   90.00
#
_symmetry.space_group_name_H-M   'P 1'
#
loop_
_entity.id
_entity.type
_entity.pdbx_description
1 polymer ?
#
loop_
_entity_poly.entity_id
_entity_poly.type
_entity_poly.pdbx_seq_one_letter_code
_entity_poly.pdbx_strand_id
1 'polypeptide(L)'
;MKLTWRTDTLLRLLREFALVDAGKGRYVTDPETGALIFRRVHPRRHSPAAEVDHSSGAAHTPERERPRCGARCRDGHPCMARCVPGRSRCRMHGGLSTGPKTPEGRDRIRESNRRRARWTDGEPR
;
A
#
# COMPACT_ATOMS: atom_id res chain seq x y z
N MET A 1 -61.36 27.35 0.48
CA MET A 1 -60.17 26.66 -0.07
C MET A 1 -58.94 27.49 0.29
N LYS A 2 -58.23 27.15 1.37
CA LYS A 2 -57.00 27.83 1.82
C LYS A 2 -55.88 26.80 1.81
N LEU A 3 -55.05 26.84 0.76
CA LEU A 3 -53.89 25.97 0.60
C LEU A 3 -52.72 26.54 1.40
N THR A 4 -52.58 26.14 2.66
CA THR A 4 -51.37 26.39 3.46
C THR A 4 -50.33 25.32 3.10
N TRP A 5 -49.62 25.53 1.99
CA TRP A 5 -48.43 24.72 1.70
C TRP A 5 -47.34 25.09 2.70
N ARG A 6 -47.28 24.26 3.75
CA ARG A 6 -46.22 24.05 4.72
C ARG A 6 -44.83 24.40 4.17
N THR A 7 -44.26 25.48 4.72
CA THR A 7 -42.82 25.73 4.80
C THR A 7 -42.04 24.58 5.47
N ASP A 8 -42.76 23.62 6.07
CA ASP A 8 -42.25 22.46 6.81
C ASP A 8 -41.56 21.39 5.93
N THR A 9 -41.99 21.20 4.68
CA THR A 9 -41.39 20.18 3.78
C THR A 9 -40.06 20.66 3.21
N LEU A 10 -39.98 21.95 2.84
CA LEU A 10 -38.77 22.55 2.27
C LEU A 10 -37.67 22.69 3.34
N LEU A 11 -38.05 23.03 4.58
CA LEU A 11 -37.13 23.06 5.72
C LEU A 11 -36.69 21.66 6.16
N ARG A 12 -37.53 20.62 6.03
CA ARG A 12 -37.12 19.22 6.24
C ARG A 12 -36.13 18.73 5.20
N LEU A 13 -36.39 18.96 3.91
CA LEU A 13 -35.47 18.57 2.83
C LEU A 13 -34.13 19.32 2.95
N LEU A 14 -34.14 20.62 3.27
CA LEU A 14 -32.92 21.39 3.50
C LEU A 14 -32.14 20.90 4.73
N ARG A 15 -32.80 20.44 5.80
CA ARG A 15 -32.15 19.83 6.98
C ARG A 15 -31.60 18.42 6.71
N GLU A 16 -32.30 17.60 5.94
CA GLU A 16 -31.83 16.26 5.56
C GLU A 16 -30.61 16.34 4.62
N PHE A 17 -30.56 17.31 3.70
CA PHE A 17 -29.39 17.54 2.85
C PHE A 17 -28.17 18.09 3.61
N ALA A 18 -28.40 18.91 4.64
CA ALA A 18 -27.32 19.56 5.40
C ALA A 18 -26.57 18.61 6.37
N LEU A 19 -27.16 17.48 6.75
CA LEU A 19 -26.62 16.58 7.78
C LEU A 19 -25.76 15.42 7.23
N VAL A 20 -25.73 15.17 5.92
CA VAL A 20 -25.09 13.95 5.37
C VAL A 20 -23.58 14.11 5.09
N ASP A 21 -23.05 15.33 4.93
CA ASP A 21 -21.68 15.53 4.46
C ASP A 21 -20.89 16.60 5.24
N ALA A 22 -20.72 16.38 6.54
CA ALA A 22 -19.60 16.99 7.26
C ALA A 22 -18.27 16.46 6.66
N GLY A 23 -17.75 17.12 5.63
CA GLY A 23 -16.37 16.97 5.13
C GLY A 23 -16.12 16.02 3.96
N LYS A 24 -17.14 15.42 3.32
CA LYS A 24 -16.92 14.45 2.21
C LYS A 24 -16.96 15.06 0.81
N GLY A 25 -17.36 16.32 0.66
CA GLY A 25 -17.54 16.94 -0.66
C GLY A 25 -17.82 18.43 -0.63
N ARG A 26 -17.82 19.04 -1.82
CA ARG A 26 -18.29 20.42 -2.04
C ARG A 26 -19.17 20.47 -3.30
N TYR A 27 -20.21 21.29 -3.28
CA TYR A 27 -20.95 21.62 -4.49
C TYR A 27 -20.16 22.65 -5.30
N VAL A 28 -20.10 22.48 -6.62
CA VAL A 28 -19.55 23.45 -7.56
C VAL A 28 -20.60 23.78 -8.60
N THR A 29 -20.68 25.04 -9.01
CA THR A 29 -21.56 25.48 -10.10
C THR A 29 -20.91 25.13 -11.43
N ASP A 30 -21.64 24.43 -12.29
CA ASP A 30 -21.28 24.20 -13.68
C ASP A 30 -21.31 25.54 -14.46
N PRO A 31 -20.22 25.93 -15.14
CA PRO A 31 -20.14 27.23 -15.79
C PRO A 31 -20.96 27.33 -17.09
N GLU A 32 -21.33 26.20 -17.70
CA GLU A 32 -22.09 26.17 -18.96
C GLU A 32 -23.59 26.09 -18.70
N THR A 33 -23.99 25.33 -17.68
CA THR A 33 -25.40 25.02 -17.39
C THR A 33 -25.93 25.67 -16.11
N GLY A 34 -25.06 26.19 -15.24
CA GLY A 34 -25.43 26.76 -13.95
C GLY A 34 -25.84 25.73 -12.88
N ALA A 35 -25.79 24.44 -13.20
CA ALA A 35 -26.21 23.38 -12.28
C ALA A 35 -25.24 23.21 -11.08
N LEU A 36 -25.77 22.90 -9.91
CA LEU A 36 -24.96 22.55 -8.73
C LEU A 36 -24.55 21.08 -8.79
N ILE A 37 -23.25 20.83 -9.00
CA ILE A 37 -22.67 19.49 -9.08
C ILE A 37 -21.95 19.17 -7.78
N PHE A 38 -22.31 18.07 -7.13
CA PHE A 38 -21.59 17.58 -5.96
C PHE A 38 -20.27 16.93 -6.38
N ARG A 39 -19.14 17.47 -5.92
CA ARG A 39 -17.81 16.87 -6.07
C ARG A 39 -17.30 16.35 -4.74
N ARG A 40 -17.04 15.04 -4.68
CA ARG A 40 -16.36 14.40 -3.55
C ARG A 40 -14.97 15.02 -3.36
N VAL A 41 -14.69 15.50 -2.15
CA VAL A 41 -13.35 15.97 -1.78
C VAL A 41 -12.63 14.75 -1.24
N HIS A 42 -11.69 14.21 -2.02
CA HIS A 42 -10.74 13.27 -1.47
C HIS A 42 -9.88 14.03 -0.46
N PRO A 43 -9.78 13.59 0.81
CA PRO A 43 -8.88 14.23 1.74
C PRO A 43 -7.51 14.21 1.09
N ARG A 44 -6.88 15.40 0.95
CA ARG A 44 -5.45 15.44 0.65
C ARG A 44 -4.81 14.60 1.74
N ARG A 45 -4.14 13.51 1.37
CA ARG A 45 -3.32 12.73 2.30
C ARG A 45 -2.10 13.59 2.68
N HIS A 46 -2.33 14.71 3.36
CA HIS A 46 -1.32 15.24 4.24
C HIS A 46 -1.35 14.29 5.43
N SER A 47 -0.49 13.27 5.39
CA SER A 47 -0.04 12.70 6.66
C SER A 47 0.44 13.89 7.48
N PRO A 48 -0.16 14.21 8.64
CA PRO A 48 0.38 15.28 9.45
C PRO A 48 1.83 14.91 9.71
N ALA A 49 2.76 15.81 9.43
CA ALA A 49 4.17 15.69 9.80
C ALA A 49 4.35 15.77 11.33
N ALA A 50 3.32 15.36 12.09
CA ALA A 50 3.30 15.34 13.53
C ALA A 50 3.82 13.95 13.96
N GLU A 51 5.09 13.97 14.37
CA GLU A 51 5.64 13.07 15.39
C GLU A 51 5.77 11.60 15.00
N VAL A 52 6.29 11.33 13.81
CA VAL A 52 7.05 10.08 13.66
C VAL A 52 8.39 10.27 14.37
N ASP A 53 8.47 9.72 15.58
CA ASP A 53 9.73 9.55 16.31
C ASP A 53 10.70 8.73 15.44
N HIS A 54 11.69 9.39 14.84
CA HIS A 54 12.75 8.73 14.08
C HIS A 54 13.82 8.15 15.00
N SER A 55 13.72 8.32 16.33
CA SER A 55 14.75 7.89 17.29
C SER A 55 14.66 6.40 17.65
N SER A 56 13.55 5.72 17.35
CA SER A 56 13.35 4.29 17.63
C SER A 56 13.58 3.36 16.43
N GLY A 57 14.08 3.88 15.30
CA GLY A 57 14.39 3.10 14.11
C GLY A 57 15.68 2.30 14.25
N ALA A 58 15.60 0.96 14.18
CA ALA A 58 16.75 0.07 14.08
C ALA A 58 17.84 0.67 13.17
N ALA A 59 19.06 0.80 13.69
CA ALA A 59 20.19 1.49 13.06
C ALA A 59 20.21 1.30 11.54
N HIS A 60 19.78 2.31 10.80
CA HIS A 60 19.78 2.26 9.34
C HIS A 60 21.23 2.42 8.87
N THR A 61 21.93 1.30 8.67
CA THR A 61 23.25 1.32 8.05
C THR A 61 23.14 2.04 6.71
N PRO A 62 23.88 3.13 6.47
CA PRO A 62 23.77 3.90 5.26
C PRO A 62 24.13 3.04 4.06
N GLU A 63 23.59 3.39 2.88
CA GLU A 63 23.72 2.54 1.70
C GLU A 63 25.17 2.12 1.43
N ARG A 64 26.08 3.09 1.48
CA ARG A 64 27.51 2.92 1.22
C ARG A 64 28.22 1.89 2.11
N GLU A 65 27.74 1.67 3.33
CA GLU A 65 28.34 0.77 4.33
C GLU A 65 27.68 -0.62 4.33
N ARG A 66 26.55 -0.81 3.62
CA ARG A 66 25.90 -2.12 3.55
C ARG A 66 26.71 -3.10 2.71
N PRO A 67 26.74 -4.38 3.11
CA PRO A 67 27.42 -5.43 2.34
C PRO A 67 26.80 -5.59 0.94
N ARG A 68 27.58 -6.19 0.05
CA ARG A 68 27.15 -6.57 -1.29
C ARG A 68 26.30 -7.84 -1.22
N CYS A 69 25.32 -7.94 -2.12
CA CYS A 69 24.35 -9.04 -2.15
C CYS A 69 24.99 -10.41 -2.40
N GLY A 70 25.94 -10.50 -3.33
CA GLY A 70 26.67 -11.73 -3.63
C GLY A 70 25.81 -12.88 -4.17
N ALA A 71 24.55 -12.65 -4.52
CA ALA A 71 23.72 -13.66 -5.18
C ALA A 71 24.22 -13.88 -6.60
N ARG A 72 24.18 -15.11 -7.10
CA ARG A 72 24.59 -15.42 -8.47
C ARG A 72 23.59 -14.78 -9.45
N CYS A 73 24.07 -13.84 -10.26
CA CYS A 73 23.32 -13.25 -11.35
C CYS A 73 23.13 -14.26 -12.49
N ARG A 74 22.21 -13.95 -13.42
CA ARG A 74 21.96 -14.80 -14.60
C ARG A 74 23.22 -15.03 -15.43
N ASP A 75 24.07 -14.00 -15.55
CA ASP A 75 25.31 -14.04 -16.32
C ASP A 75 26.49 -14.65 -15.52
N GLY A 76 26.20 -15.34 -14.40
CA GLY A 76 27.17 -16.11 -13.64
C GLY A 76 28.00 -15.33 -12.61
N HIS A 77 28.11 -14.01 -12.74
CA HIS A 77 28.83 -13.16 -11.78
C HIS A 77 28.06 -12.93 -10.47
N PRO A 78 28.75 -12.61 -9.35
CA PRO A 78 28.09 -12.28 -8.09
C PRO A 78 27.45 -10.88 -8.13
N CYS A 79 26.28 -10.73 -7.51
CA CYS A 79 25.53 -9.48 -7.48
C CYS A 79 26.24 -8.39 -6.66
N MET A 80 26.56 -7.28 -7.34
CA MET A 80 27.22 -6.12 -6.75
C MET A 80 26.26 -5.08 -6.15
N ALA A 81 24.95 -5.30 -6.23
CA ALA A 81 23.97 -4.44 -5.57
C ALA A 81 24.09 -4.55 -4.04
N ARG A 82 23.75 -3.47 -3.33
CA ARG A 82 23.81 -3.44 -1.86
C ARG A 82 22.59 -4.14 -1.25
N CYS A 83 22.81 -4.88 -0.16
CA CYS A 83 21.75 -5.62 0.53
C CYS A 83 20.73 -4.67 1.15
N VAL A 84 19.45 -5.04 1.25
CA VAL A 84 18.42 -4.28 2.01
C VAL A 84 18.89 -4.09 3.48
N PRO A 85 18.60 -2.96 4.17
CA PRO A 85 19.05 -2.76 5.54
C PRO A 85 18.57 -3.91 6.44
N GLY A 86 19.47 -4.43 7.28
CA GLY A 86 19.20 -5.58 8.15
C GLY A 86 18.97 -6.93 7.43
N ARG A 87 19.28 -7.03 6.13
CA ARG A 87 19.12 -8.25 5.33
C ARG A 87 20.43 -8.61 4.61
N SER A 88 20.51 -9.85 4.14
CA SER A 88 21.68 -10.38 3.43
C SER A 88 21.63 -10.27 1.91
N ARG A 89 20.50 -9.85 1.32
CA ARG A 89 20.30 -9.78 -0.14
C ARG A 89 19.72 -8.43 -0.58
N CYS A 90 19.95 -8.07 -1.84
CA CYS A 90 19.41 -6.84 -2.44
C CYS A 90 17.93 -7.01 -2.83
N ARG A 91 17.29 -5.90 -3.21
CA ARG A 91 15.88 -5.89 -3.63
C ARG A 91 15.54 -6.88 -4.76
N MET A 92 16.48 -7.12 -5.68
CA MET A 92 16.26 -8.00 -6.84
C MET A 92 16.53 -9.48 -6.54
N HIS A 93 17.26 -9.78 -5.47
CA HIS A 93 17.59 -11.15 -5.07
C HIS A 93 16.88 -11.53 -3.77
N GLY A 94 15.64 -11.05 -3.58
CA GLY A 94 14.77 -11.46 -2.49
C GLY A 94 14.96 -10.70 -1.17
N GLY A 95 15.76 -9.64 -1.12
CA GLY A 95 15.97 -8.84 0.09
C GLY A 95 14.72 -8.13 0.62
N LEU A 96 13.70 -7.95 -0.23
CA LEU A 96 12.38 -7.43 0.16
C LEU A 96 11.36 -8.55 0.46
N SER A 97 11.72 -9.81 0.20
CA SER A 97 10.83 -10.93 0.51
C SER A 97 10.76 -11.11 2.02
N THR A 98 9.54 -11.23 2.55
CA THR A 98 9.33 -11.55 3.96
C THR A 98 9.45 -13.04 4.27
N GLY A 99 9.54 -13.88 3.23
CA GLY A 99 9.44 -15.33 3.36
C GLY A 99 8.04 -15.81 3.81
N PRO A 100 7.84 -17.14 3.92
CA PRO A 100 6.61 -17.70 4.46
C PRO A 100 6.51 -17.41 5.97
N LYS A 101 5.38 -16.83 6.38
CA LYS A 101 5.13 -16.52 7.80
C LYS A 101 4.46 -17.68 8.55
N THR A 102 3.70 -18.52 7.85
CA THR A 102 2.96 -19.64 8.45
C THR A 102 3.73 -20.96 8.36
N PRO A 103 3.45 -21.92 9.26
CA PRO A 103 4.02 -23.28 9.18
C PRO A 103 3.75 -23.96 7.84
N GLU A 104 2.50 -23.91 7.36
CA GLU A 104 2.07 -24.55 6.11
C GLU A 104 2.79 -23.93 4.91
N GLY A 105 3.03 -22.61 4.96
CA GLY A 105 3.85 -21.91 3.96
C GLY A 105 5.29 -22.41 3.92
N ARG A 106 5.90 -22.67 5.08
CA ARG A 106 7.27 -23.23 5.17
C ARG A 106 7.30 -24.65 4.64
N ASP A 107 6.30 -25.46 4.96
CA ASP A 107 6.23 -26.86 4.52
C ASP A 107 6.04 -26.98 3.01
N ARG A 108 5.20 -26.14 2.40
CA ARG A 108 5.09 -26.07 0.92
C ARG A 108 6.42 -25.74 0.26
N ILE A 109 7.20 -24.80 0.81
CA ILE A 109 8.52 -24.47 0.28
C ILE A 109 9.50 -25.63 0.47
N ARG A 110 9.51 -26.27 1.64
CA ARG A 110 10.35 -27.46 1.89
C ARG A 110 10.04 -28.58 0.91
N GLU A 111 8.76 -28.87 0.69
CA GLU A 111 8.33 -29.89 -0.26
C GLU A 111 8.73 -29.54 -1.69
N SER A 112 8.53 -28.29 -2.11
CA SER A 112 8.98 -27.80 -3.42
C SER A 112 10.49 -27.97 -3.61
N ASN A 113 11.29 -27.67 -2.59
CA ASN A 113 12.73 -27.86 -2.62
C ASN A 113 13.12 -29.35 -2.71
N ARG A 114 12.45 -30.23 -1.97
CA ARG A 114 12.66 -31.70 -2.07
C ARG A 114 12.35 -32.23 -3.47
N ARG A 115 11.25 -31.77 -4.07
CA ARG A 115 10.91 -32.09 -5.47
C ARG A 115 12.00 -31.63 -6.42
N ARG A 116 12.55 -30.41 -6.22
CA ARG A 116 13.64 -29.89 -7.03
C ARG A 116 14.93 -30.70 -6.93
N ALA A 117 15.29 -31.14 -5.72
CA ALA A 117 16.50 -31.93 -5.50
C ALA A 117 16.46 -33.27 -6.25
N ARG A 118 15.31 -33.96 -6.25
CA ARG A 118 15.15 -35.20 -7.03
C ARG A 118 15.44 -35.03 -8.52
N TRP A 119 15.03 -33.90 -9.11
CA TRP A 119 15.38 -33.57 -10.51
C TRP A 119 16.88 -33.41 -10.71
N THR A 120 17.58 -32.78 -9.76
CA THR A 120 19.03 -32.57 -9.88
C THR A 120 19.82 -33.87 -9.68
N ASP A 121 19.27 -34.82 -8.92
CA ASP A 121 19.89 -36.12 -8.64
C ASP A 121 19.62 -37.16 -9.74
N GLY A 122 18.90 -36.78 -10.81
CA GLY A 122 18.69 -37.61 -12.00
C GLY A 122 17.37 -38.37 -12.09
N GLU A 123 16.42 -38.10 -11.18
CA GLU A 123 15.09 -38.74 -11.23
C GLU A 123 14.21 -38.08 -12.33
N PRO A 124 13.52 -38.86 -13.19
CA PRO A 124 12.75 -38.33 -14.33
C PRO A 124 11.40 -37.71 -13.94
N ARG A 125 10.93 -36.76 -14.78
CA ARG A 125 9.85 -35.79 -14.50
C ARG A 125 8.41 -36.26 -14.49
#